data_AF-A0A369L798-F1
#
_entry.id   AF-A0A369L798-F1
#
_cell.length_a   1.000
_cell.length_b   1.000
_cell.length_c   1.000
_cell.angle_alpha   90.00
_cell.angle_beta   90.00
_cell.angle_gamma   90.00
#
_symmetry.space_group_name_H-M   'P 1'
#
loop_
_entity.id
_entity.type
_entity.pdbx_description
1 polymer ?
#
loop_
_entity_poly.entity_id
_entity_poly.type
_entity_poly.pdbx_seq_one_letter_code
_entity_poly.pdbx_strand_id
1 'polypeptide(L)'
;MMFAWMKIASSYNQMMLSSSEVIVRRTMMMASGTMTLPDAMSMMMEKGTIYATATERAAVAMASGADPAKITAAALKPYSTKTQSNVLMLRR
;
A
#
# COMPACT_ATOMS: atom_id res chain seq x y z
N MET A 1 16.21 9.91 15.06
CA MET A 1 15.02 9.15 15.47
C MET A 1 13.72 9.90 15.19
N MET A 2 13.42 11.03 15.86
CA MET A 2 12.14 11.76 15.69
C MET A 2 11.79 12.10 14.23
N PHE A 3 12.76 12.62 13.46
CA PHE A 3 12.54 12.97 12.06
C PHE A 3 12.15 11.78 11.16
N ALA A 4 12.72 10.60 11.41
CA ALA A 4 12.37 9.40 10.66
C ALA A 4 10.92 8.97 10.94
N TRP A 5 10.50 9.04 12.20
CA TRP A 5 9.12 8.75 12.60
C TRP A 5 8.12 9.77 12.05
N MET A 6 8.43 11.06 12.07
CA MET A 6 7.59 12.09 11.44
C MET A 6 7.43 11.84 9.94
N LYS A 7 8.51 11.46 9.25
CA LYS A 7 8.46 11.12 7.83
C LYS A 7 7.58 9.90 7.58
N ILE A 8 7.73 8.84 8.38
CA ILE A 8 6.88 7.65 8.31
C ILE A 8 5.41 8.02 8.53
N ALA A 9 5.11 8.81 9.56
CA ALA A 9 3.76 9.25 9.86
C ALA A 9 3.16 10.08 8.71
N SER A 10 3.92 11.01 8.14
CA SER A 10 3.48 11.79 6.98
C SER A 10 3.21 10.92 5.75
N SER A 11 4.11 9.99 5.43
CA SER A 11 3.93 9.07 4.30
C SER A 11 2.76 8.11 4.51
N TYR A 12 2.56 7.64 5.75
CA TYR A 12 1.42 6.82 6.12
C TYR A 12 0.10 7.57 5.96
N ASN A 13 0.02 8.83 6.41
CA ASN A 13 -1.18 9.65 6.21
C ASN A 13 -1.49 9.87 4.72
N GLN A 14 -0.48 10.15 3.89
CA GLN A 14 -0.67 10.27 2.43
C GLN A 14 -1.17 8.96 1.80
N MET A 15 -0.65 7.83 2.26
CA MET A 15 -1.12 6.51 1.84
C MET A 15 -2.57 6.29 2.26
N MET A 16 -2.96 6.67 3.49
CA MET A 16 -4.34 6.53 3.97
C MET A 16 -5.34 7.37 3.15
N LEU A 17 -4.99 8.61 2.82
CA LEU A 17 -5.83 9.44 1.93
C LEU A 17 -5.99 8.81 0.54
N SER A 18 -4.88 8.32 -0.01
CA SER A 18 -4.88 7.66 -1.32
C SER A 18 -5.66 6.34 -1.30
N SER A 19 -5.59 5.58 -0.20
CA SER A 19 -6.32 4.32 -0.06
C SER A 19 -7.82 4.56 0.08
N SER A 20 -8.25 5.61 0.79
CA SER A 20 -9.65 6.03 0.83
C SER A 20 -10.20 6.32 -0.57
N GLU A 21 -9.45 7.02 -1.42
CA GLU A 21 -9.87 7.26 -2.81
C GLU A 21 -9.98 5.95 -3.62
N VAL A 22 -9.00 5.04 -3.50
CA VAL A 22 -9.05 3.73 -4.17
C VAL A 22 -10.29 2.94 -3.74
N ILE A 23 -10.60 2.93 -2.43
CA ILE A 23 -11.77 2.25 -1.88
C ILE A 23 -13.04 2.86 -2.47
N VAL A 24 -13.20 4.18 -2.39
CA VAL A 24 -14.41 4.86 -2.90
C VAL A 24 -14.60 4.58 -4.39
N ARG A 25 -13.55 4.72 -5.22
CA ARG A 25 -13.64 4.48 -6.67
C ARG A 25 -14.02 3.04 -6.99
N ARG A 26 -13.39 2.05 -6.33
CA ARG A 26 -13.71 0.63 -6.52
C ARG A 26 -15.12 0.29 -6.03
N THR A 27 -15.59 0.91 -4.94
CA THR A 27 -16.97 0.80 -4.49
C THR A 27 -17.95 1.33 -5.53
N MET A 28 -17.65 2.48 -6.14
CA MET A 28 -18.48 3.01 -7.23
C MET A 28 -18.50 2.07 -8.43
N MET A 29 -17.36 1.50 -8.84
CA MET A 29 -17.31 0.52 -9.94
C MET A 29 -18.15 -0.74 -9.65
N MET A 30 -18.11 -1.23 -8.40
CA MET A 30 -18.97 -2.35 -7.98
C MET A 30 -20.44 -1.97 -8.03
N ALA A 31 -20.80 -0.80 -7.49
CA ALA A 31 -22.18 -0.32 -7.44
C ALA A 31 -22.78 -0.04 -8.83
N SER A 32 -21.97 0.46 -9.78
CA SER A 32 -22.39 0.70 -11.15
C SER A 32 -22.31 -0.53 -12.05
N GLY A 33 -21.82 -1.67 -11.55
CA GLY A 33 -21.64 -2.89 -12.34
C GLY A 33 -20.55 -2.79 -13.41
N THR A 34 -19.63 -1.83 -13.30
CA THR A 34 -18.53 -1.62 -14.27
C THR A 34 -17.25 -2.35 -13.87
N MET A 35 -17.20 -2.96 -12.69
CA MET A 35 -16.08 -3.81 -12.27
C MET A 35 -16.09 -5.13 -13.01
N THR A 36 -15.00 -5.43 -13.74
CA THR A 36 -14.86 -6.71 -14.45
C THR A 36 -14.36 -7.82 -13.52
N LEU A 37 -14.57 -9.08 -13.89
CA LEU A 37 -14.03 -10.23 -13.15
C LEU A 37 -12.48 -10.19 -13.05
N PRO A 38 -11.74 -9.86 -14.13
CA PRO A 38 -10.28 -9.64 -14.04
C PRO A 38 -9.88 -8.55 -13.03
N ASP A 39 -10.64 -7.45 -12.92
CA ASP A 39 -10.34 -6.39 -11.93
C ASP A 39 -10.46 -6.94 -10.51
N ALA A 40 -11.54 -7.65 -10.21
CA ALA A 40 -11.77 -8.24 -8.89
C ALA A 40 -10.71 -9.28 -8.53
N MET A 41 -10.31 -10.13 -9.48
CA MET A 41 -9.24 -11.11 -9.28
C MET A 41 -7.89 -10.44 -9.05
N SER A 42 -7.57 -9.41 -9.83
CA SER A 42 -6.36 -8.61 -9.65
C SER A 42 -6.31 -8.03 -8.24
N MET A 43 -7.42 -7.44 -7.77
CA MET A 43 -7.52 -6.89 -6.41
C MET A 43 -7.26 -7.92 -5.30
N MET A 44 -7.71 -9.16 -5.47
CA MET A 44 -7.46 -10.23 -4.50
C MET A 44 -5.98 -10.63 -4.48
N MET A 45 -5.40 -10.85 -5.66
CA MET A 45 -3.98 -11.24 -5.81
C MET A 45 -3.03 -10.14 -5.31
N GLU A 46 -3.40 -8.87 -5.50
CA GLU A 46 -2.68 -7.71 -4.95
C GLU A 46 -2.49 -7.83 -3.43
N LYS A 47 -3.52 -8.26 -2.68
CA LYS A 47 -3.42 -8.31 -1.20
C LYS A 47 -2.37 -9.29 -0.72
N GLY A 48 -2.36 -10.50 -1.28
CA GLY A 48 -1.40 -11.55 -0.89
C GLY A 48 0.03 -11.18 -1.28
N THR A 49 0.22 -10.68 -2.50
CA THR A 49 1.55 -10.29 -3.00
C THR A 49 2.15 -9.12 -2.20
N ILE A 50 1.37 -8.08 -1.91
CA ILE A 50 1.84 -6.95 -1.09
C ILE A 50 2.23 -7.41 0.31
N TYR A 51 1.42 -8.27 0.94
CA TYR A 51 1.70 -8.79 2.28
C TYR A 51 3.01 -9.57 2.32
N ALA A 52 3.21 -10.49 1.36
CA ALA A 52 4.43 -11.27 1.27
C ALA A 52 5.66 -10.37 1.06
N THR A 53 5.60 -9.44 0.12
CA THR A 53 6.71 -8.49 -0.15
C THR A 53 6.99 -7.57 1.04
N ALA A 54 5.95 -7.10 1.75
CA ALA A 54 6.13 -6.28 2.96
C ALA A 54 6.84 -7.05 4.07
N THR A 55 6.43 -8.31 4.29
CA THR A 55 7.03 -9.20 5.28
C THR A 55 8.48 -9.49 4.95
N GLU A 56 8.76 -9.86 3.69
CA GLU A 56 10.12 -10.11 3.22
C GLU A 56 11.03 -8.88 3.42
N ARG A 57 10.57 -7.69 3.01
CA ARG A 57 11.36 -6.46 3.16
C ARG A 57 11.62 -6.09 4.61
N ALA A 58 10.63 -6.29 5.48
CA ALA A 58 10.81 -6.09 6.92
C ALA A 58 11.83 -7.08 7.48
N ALA A 59 11.74 -8.36 7.11
CA ALA A 59 12.67 -9.40 7.53
C ALA A 59 14.11 -9.11 7.07
N VAL A 60 14.31 -8.72 5.82
CA VAL A 60 15.63 -8.32 5.30
C VAL A 60 16.19 -7.10 6.03
N ALA A 61 15.35 -6.09 6.31
CA ALA A 61 15.76 -4.93 7.09
C ALA A 61 16.17 -5.32 8.53
N MET A 62 15.41 -6.20 9.17
CA MET A 62 15.75 -6.72 10.50
C MET A 62 17.06 -7.51 10.48
N ALA A 63 17.21 -8.45 9.54
CA ALA A 63 18.40 -9.29 9.41
C ALA A 63 19.67 -8.48 9.10
N SER A 64 19.54 -7.32 8.46
CA SER A 64 20.64 -6.40 8.19
C SER A 64 20.97 -5.46 9.37
N GLY A 65 20.33 -5.63 10.53
CA GLY A 65 20.58 -4.81 11.72
C GLY A 65 20.00 -3.40 11.64
N ALA A 66 18.97 -3.18 10.83
CA ALA A 66 18.34 -1.86 10.72
C ALA A 66 17.62 -1.46 12.01
N ASP A 67 17.55 -0.15 12.27
CA ASP A 67 16.78 0.40 13.38
C ASP A 67 15.26 0.21 13.17
N PRO A 68 14.44 0.28 14.25
CA PRO A 68 13.00 0.08 14.15
C PRO A 68 12.29 0.99 13.14
N ALA A 69 12.71 2.24 12.99
CA ALA A 69 12.08 3.16 12.04
C ALA A 69 12.34 2.71 10.59
N LYS A 70 13.56 2.24 10.28
CA LYS A 70 13.88 1.66 8.97
C LYS A 70 13.13 0.37 8.69
N ILE A 71 12.97 -0.50 9.69
CA ILE A 71 12.18 -1.74 9.57
C ILE A 71 10.72 -1.39 9.24
N THR A 72 10.12 -0.46 9.99
CA THR A 72 8.75 0.00 9.73
C THR A 72 8.63 0.63 8.34
N ALA A 73 9.57 1.47 7.93
CA ALA A 73 9.58 2.06 6.59
C ALA A 73 9.67 0.99 5.48
N ALA A 74 10.47 -0.06 5.68
CA ALA A 74 10.59 -1.19 4.75
C ALA A 74 9.28 -1.98 4.65
N ALA A 75 8.60 -2.21 5.77
CA ALA A 75 7.31 -2.89 5.83
C ALA A 75 6.18 -2.10 5.15
N LEU A 76 6.14 -0.78 5.32
CA LEU A 76 5.08 0.08 4.77
C LEU A 76 5.27 0.39 3.28
N LYS A 77 6.51 0.40 2.78
CA LYS A 77 6.82 0.84 1.41
C LYS A 77 6.00 0.12 0.33
N PRO A 78 5.83 -1.22 0.34
CA PRO A 78 5.00 -1.90 -0.66
C PRO A 78 3.54 -1.44 -0.69
N TYR A 79 2.93 -1.22 0.48
CA TYR A 79 1.57 -0.70 0.58
C TYR A 79 1.45 0.71 0.00
N SER A 80 2.41 1.59 0.32
CA SER A 80 2.40 2.97 -0.19
C SER A 80 2.56 3.00 -1.71
N THR A 81 3.51 2.26 -2.26
CA THR A 81 3.75 2.18 -3.71
C THR A 81 2.52 1.66 -4.45
N LYS A 82 1.91 0.59 -3.95
CA LYS A 82 0.76 -0.01 -4.64
C LYS A 82 -0.51 0.83 -4.52
N THR A 83 -0.73 1.46 -3.36
CA THR A 83 -1.83 2.41 -3.18
C THR A 83 -1.72 3.57 -4.17
N GLN A 84 -0.52 4.14 -4.31
CA GLN A 84 -0.27 5.22 -5.26
C GLN A 84 -0.51 4.76 -6.71
N SER A 85 0.00 3.57 -7.08
CA SER A 85 -0.22 3.00 -8.41
C SER A 85 -1.72 2.81 -8.71
N ASN A 86 -2.49 2.29 -7.75
CA ASN A 86 -3.93 2.08 -7.89
C ASN A 86 -4.69 3.40 -8.00
N VAL A 87 -4.33 4.43 -7.21
CA VAL A 87 -5.00 5.74 -7.31
C VAL A 87 -4.74 6.38 -8.68
N LEU A 88 -3.52 6.28 -9.21
CA LEU A 88 -3.18 6.81 -10.53
C LEU A 88 -3.92 6.08 -11.64
N MET A 89 -4.09 4.76 -11.52
CA MET A 89 -4.82 3.94 -12.48
C MET A 89 -6.31 4.29 -12.49
N LEU A 90 -6.93 4.43 -11.31
CA LEU A 90 -8.37 4.68 -11.17
C LEU A 90 -8.80 6.14 -11.41
N ARG A 91 -7.82 7.06 -11.52
CA ARG A 91 -8.04 8.46 -11.91
C ARG A 91 -8.07 8.66 -13.42
N ARG A 92 -7.57 7.70 -14.20
CA ARG A 92 -7.66 7.69 -15.66
C ARG A 92 -9.05 7.25 -16.08
#